data_AF-A0A3Q2CPG9-F1
#
_entry.id   AF-A0A3Q2CPG9-F1
#
_cell.length_a   1.000
_cell.length_b   1.000
_cell.length_c   1.000
_cell.angle_alpha   90.00
_cell.angle_beta   90.00
_cell.angle_gamma   90.00
#
_symmetry.space_group_name_H-M   'P 1'
#
loop_
_entity.id
_entity.type
_entity.pdbx_description
1 polymer ?
#
loop_
_entity_poly.entity_id
_entity_poly.type
_entity_poly.pdbx_seq_one_letter_code
_entity_poly.pdbx_strand_id
1 'polypeptide(L)'
;SDVLTQLLESLQRDRVFTSSEKQRILEMNPVTADKARCIIDNVMKKGEEASKTMIQHLQLIDPKLSYQLCLSSSSSAQPGKSKRLHNATFSLPSFIQP
;
A
#
# COMPACT_ATOMS: atom_id res chain seq x y z
N SER A 1 -5.95 -21.79 12.00
CA SER A 1 -6.69 -20.86 11.12
C SER A 1 -5.75 -20.34 10.06
N ASP A 2 -6.13 -20.42 8.77
CA ASP A 2 -5.34 -19.91 7.65
C ASP A 2 -5.25 -18.37 7.69
N VAL A 3 -4.09 -17.80 7.31
CA VAL A 3 -3.86 -16.34 7.30
C VAL A 3 -4.89 -15.62 6.43
N LEU A 4 -5.28 -16.21 5.29
CA LEU A 4 -6.27 -15.63 4.39
C LEU A 4 -7.67 -15.63 4.99
N THR A 5 -8.01 -16.66 5.78
CA THR A 5 -9.30 -16.69 6.49
C THR A 5 -9.35 -15.59 7.54
N GLN A 6 -8.30 -15.45 8.35
CA GLN A 6 -8.24 -14.40 9.37
C GLN A 6 -8.27 -13.00 8.74
N LEU A 7 -7.56 -12.80 7.63
CA LEU A 7 -7.58 -11.54 6.88
C LEU A 7 -8.98 -11.21 6.37
N LEU A 8 -9.67 -12.20 5.80
CA LEU A 8 -11.03 -12.05 5.30
C LEU A 8 -12.02 -11.67 6.41
N GLU A 9 -11.87 -12.25 7.61
CA GLU A 9 -12.70 -11.92 8.77
C GLU A 9 -12.44 -10.50 9.29
N SER A 10 -11.18 -10.06 9.32
CA SER A 10 -10.86 -8.68 9.69
C SER A 10 -11.39 -7.67 8.69
N LEU A 11 -11.25 -7.95 7.39
CA LEU A 11 -11.83 -7.10 6.35
C LEU A 11 -13.37 -7.04 6.40
N GLN A 12 -14.03 -8.12 6.79
CA GLN A 12 -15.47 -8.10 7.05
C GLN A 12 -15.81 -7.22 8.26
N ARG A 13 -15.02 -7.31 9.34
CA ARG A 13 -15.23 -6.54 10.57
C ARG A 13 -15.15 -5.03 10.33
N ASP A 14 -14.19 -4.61 9.52
CA ASP A 14 -14.04 -3.20 9.10
C ASP A 14 -14.98 -2.79 7.97
N ARG A 15 -16.00 -3.62 7.67
CA ARG A 15 -17.01 -3.39 6.63
C ARG A 15 -16.43 -3.19 5.22
N VAL A 16 -15.18 -3.61 5.00
CA VAL A 16 -14.61 -3.69 3.66
C VAL A 16 -15.36 -4.76 2.89
N PHE A 17 -15.60 -5.93 3.48
CA PHE A 17 -16.45 -6.96 2.89
C PHE A 17 -17.82 -7.06 3.54
N THR A 18 -18.82 -7.28 2.68
CA THR A 18 -20.17 -7.69 3.07
C THR A 18 -20.17 -9.18 3.40
N SER A 19 -21.09 -9.63 4.26
CA SER A 19 -21.28 -11.05 4.60
C SER A 19 -21.41 -11.95 3.37
N SER A 20 -22.11 -11.48 2.33
CA SER A 20 -22.28 -12.20 1.07
C SER A 20 -20.97 -12.31 0.26
N GLU A 21 -20.12 -11.30 0.30
CA GLU A 21 -18.79 -11.32 -0.35
C GLU A 21 -17.88 -12.32 0.36
N LYS A 22 -17.85 -12.29 1.70
CA LYS A 22 -17.11 -13.29 2.50
C LYS A 22 -17.56 -14.70 2.17
N GLN A 23 -18.87 -14.94 2.15
CA GLN A 23 -19.40 -16.27 1.89
C GLN A 23 -19.03 -16.76 0.49
N ARG A 24 -19.15 -15.92 -0.54
CA ARG A 24 -18.70 -16.28 -1.90
C ARG A 24 -17.23 -16.65 -1.96
N ILE A 25 -16.35 -15.91 -1.28
CA ILE A 25 -14.91 -16.19 -1.27
C ILE A 25 -14.61 -17.52 -0.56
N LEU A 26 -15.37 -17.86 0.49
CA LEU A 26 -15.23 -19.13 1.22
C LEU A 26 -15.81 -20.33 0.46
N GLU A 27 -16.96 -20.17 -0.19
CA GLU A 27 -17.64 -21.24 -0.93
C GLU A 27 -16.97 -21.55 -2.27
N MET A 28 -16.47 -20.54 -2.97
CA MET A 28 -16.03 -20.68 -4.36
C MET A 28 -14.61 -21.22 -4.51
N ASN A 29 -13.77 -21.13 -3.47
CA ASN A 29 -12.34 -21.43 -3.58
C ASN A 29 -11.83 -22.34 -2.46
N PRO A 30 -11.75 -23.67 -2.69
CA PRO A 30 -11.07 -24.59 -1.78
C PRO A 30 -9.54 -24.45 -1.83
N VAL A 31 -9.00 -23.83 -2.88
CA VAL A 31 -7.55 -23.63 -3.07
C VAL A 31 -7.11 -22.30 -2.45
N THR A 32 -6.06 -22.34 -1.63
CA THR A 32 -5.48 -21.19 -0.93
C THR A 32 -5.11 -20.05 -1.90
N ALA A 33 -4.55 -20.38 -3.07
CA ALA A 33 -4.15 -19.38 -4.07
C ALA A 33 -5.35 -18.64 -4.70
N ASP A 34 -6.40 -19.35 -5.08
CA ASP A 34 -7.60 -18.72 -5.66
C ASP A 34 -8.34 -17.86 -4.63
N LYS A 35 -8.33 -18.28 -3.36
CA LYS A 35 -8.84 -17.47 -2.25
C LYS A 35 -8.09 -16.16 -2.10
N ALA A 36 -6.75 -16.19 -2.11
CA ALA A 36 -5.93 -14.98 -2.05
C ALA A 36 -6.24 -14.03 -3.21
N ARG A 37 -6.33 -14.57 -4.43
CA ARG A 37 -6.69 -13.80 -5.63
C ARG A 37 -8.05 -13.12 -5.49
N CYS A 38 -9.08 -13.86 -5.07
CA CYS A 38 -10.41 -13.28 -4.87
C CYS A 38 -10.43 -12.17 -3.81
N ILE A 39 -9.68 -12.30 -2.71
CA ILE A 39 -9.57 -11.25 -1.69
C ILE A 39 -8.96 -9.99 -2.31
N ILE A 40 -7.84 -10.14 -3.01
CA ILE A 40 -7.12 -9.02 -3.63
C ILE A 40 -8.01 -8.33 -4.69
N ASP A 41 -8.65 -9.08 -5.58
CA ASP A 41 -9.52 -8.55 -6.62
C ASP A 41 -10.70 -7.75 -6.03
N ASN A 42 -11.31 -8.23 -4.95
CA ASN A 42 -12.42 -7.51 -4.32
C ASN A 42 -11.94 -6.26 -3.56
N VAL A 43 -10.78 -6.32 -2.89
CA VAL A 43 -10.19 -5.16 -2.21
C VAL A 43 -9.82 -4.07 -3.24
N MET A 44 -9.20 -4.46 -4.37
CA MET A 44 -8.87 -3.52 -5.46
C MET A 44 -10.11 -2.86 -6.03
N LYS A 45 -11.22 -3.60 -6.22
CA LYS A 45 -12.48 -3.04 -6.71
C LYS A 45 -13.11 -2.01 -5.76
N LYS A 46 -12.82 -2.09 -4.46
CA LYS A 46 -13.33 -1.15 -3.45
C LYS A 46 -12.50 0.12 -3.33
N GLY A 47 -11.27 0.09 -3.83
CA GLY A 47 -10.39 1.24 -3.92
C GLY A 47 -9.28 1.27 -2.87
N GLU A 48 -8.58 2.39 -2.82
CA GLU A 48 -7.32 2.54 -2.08
C GLU A 48 -7.48 2.34 -0.57
N GLU A 49 -8.56 2.85 0.03
CA GLU A 49 -8.80 2.76 1.47
C GLU A 49 -9.00 1.31 1.93
N ALA A 50 -9.67 0.49 1.11
CA ALA A 50 -9.78 -0.95 1.35
C ALA A 50 -8.42 -1.64 1.28
N SER A 51 -7.58 -1.23 0.31
CA SER A 51 -6.22 -1.77 0.14
C SER A 51 -5.31 -1.46 1.32
N LYS A 52 -5.34 -0.20 1.81
CA LYS A 52 -4.63 0.20 3.04
C LYS A 52 -5.07 -0.63 4.24
N THR A 53 -6.39 -0.78 4.42
CA THR A 53 -6.96 -1.56 5.51
C THR A 53 -6.51 -3.03 5.43
N MET A 54 -6.50 -3.63 4.24
CA MET A 54 -5.97 -4.99 4.03
C MET A 54 -4.51 -5.12 4.42
N ILE A 55 -3.66 -4.18 4.02
CA ILE A 55 -2.22 -4.20 4.34
C ILE A 55 -2.01 -4.09 5.85
N GLN A 56 -2.73 -3.20 6.54
CA GLN A 56 -2.65 -3.06 8.00
C GLN A 56 -3.03 -4.35 8.73
N HIS A 57 -4.14 -5.00 8.33
CA HIS A 57 -4.52 -6.28 8.94
C HIS A 57 -3.53 -7.39 8.63
N LEU A 58 -3.00 -7.43 7.42
CA LEU A 58 -2.01 -8.43 7.04
C LEU A 58 -0.73 -8.29 7.87
N GLN A 59 -0.31 -7.06 8.18
CA GLN A 59 0.82 -6.80 9.09
C GLN A 59 0.57 -7.32 10.51
N LEU A 60 -0.68 -7.25 11.00
CA LEU A 60 -1.04 -7.74 12.33
C LEU A 60 -1.14 -9.28 12.38
N ILE A 61 -1.65 -9.89 11.31
CA ILE A 61 -1.87 -11.35 11.24
C ILE A 61 -0.57 -12.08 10.92
N ASP A 62 0.20 -11.58 9.95
CA ASP A 62 1.48 -12.16 9.54
C ASP A 62 2.49 -11.06 9.19
N PRO A 63 3.21 -10.56 10.20
CA PRO A 63 4.25 -9.55 10.01
C PRO A 63 5.32 -10.01 9.01
N LYS A 64 5.66 -11.31 9.01
CA LYS A 64 6.70 -11.87 8.13
C LYS A 64 6.25 -11.83 6.67
N LEU A 65 5.01 -12.22 6.39
CA LEU A 65 4.44 -12.15 5.05
C LEU A 65 4.28 -10.69 4.60
N SER A 66 3.82 -9.80 5.49
CA SER A 66 3.75 -8.36 5.18
C SER A 66 5.12 -7.78 4.85
N TYR A 67 6.16 -8.20 5.56
CA TYR A 67 7.53 -7.82 5.29
C TYR A 67 7.93 -8.34 3.92
N GLN A 68 7.72 -9.61 3.60
CA GLN A 68 7.99 -10.18 2.27
C GLN A 68 7.27 -9.45 1.12
N LEU A 69 6.05 -8.98 1.33
CA LEU A 69 5.31 -8.19 0.35
C LEU A 69 5.79 -6.73 0.26
N CYS A 70 6.17 -6.11 1.39
CA CYS A 70 6.76 -4.77 1.45
C CYS A 70 8.26 -4.73 1.08
N LEU A 71 8.92 -5.88 1.00
CA LEU A 71 10.38 -6.04 0.89
C LEU A 71 10.97 -5.70 -0.48
N SER A 72 10.15 -5.48 -1.51
CA SER A 72 10.61 -4.93 -2.80
C SER A 72 10.53 -3.40 -2.85
N SER A 73 9.91 -2.75 -1.86
CA SER A 73 9.97 -1.30 -1.69
C SER A 73 11.14 -0.88 -0.80
N SER A 74 12.28 -1.58 -0.90
CA SER A 74 13.56 -0.93 -0.73
C SER A 74 13.73 0.04 -1.89
N SER A 75 12.99 1.15 -1.83
CA SER A 75 13.46 2.40 -2.40
C SER A 75 14.85 2.58 -1.82
N SER A 76 15.86 2.28 -2.63
CA SER A 76 17.22 2.74 -2.42
C SER A 76 17.21 4.26 -2.59
N ALA A 77 16.49 4.95 -1.70
CA ALA A 77 16.67 6.36 -1.42
C ALA A 77 17.98 6.46 -0.64
N GLN A 78 19.09 6.41 -1.36
CA GLN A 78 20.33 6.98 -0.85
C GLN A 78 20.04 8.46 -0.55
N PRO A 79 20.17 8.92 0.71
CA PRO A 79 20.15 10.34 1.00
C PRO A 79 21.51 10.90 0.55
N GLY A 80 21.59 11.23 -0.74
CA GLY A 80 22.69 11.99 -1.32
C GLY A 80 22.64 13.42 -0.80
N LYS A 81 23.20 13.62 0.39
CA LYS A 81 23.51 14.94 0.95
C LYS A 81 24.48 15.64 -0.01
N SER A 82 24.07 16.70 -0.70
CA SER A 82 25.05 17.67 -1.22
C SER A 82 24.50 19.10 -1.22
N LYS A 83 24.76 19.74 -0.09
CA LYS A 83 24.83 21.17 0.16
C LYS A 83 25.83 21.82 -0.82
N ARG A 84 25.39 22.78 -1.64
CA ARG A 84 26.16 24.01 -1.91
C ARG A 84 25.34 25.11 -2.56
N LEU A 85 25.29 26.23 -1.85
CA LEU A 85 24.93 27.57 -2.31
C LEU A 85 25.87 28.06 -3.42
N HIS A 86 25.33 28.75 -4.42
CA HIS A 86 25.94 29.93 -5.05
C HIS A 86 24.79 30.80 -5.63
N ASN A 87 24.35 31.78 -4.84
CA ASN A 87 24.57 33.21 -5.01
C ASN A 87 23.87 33.84 -6.23
N ALA A 88 22.95 34.75 -5.92
CA ALA A 88 22.33 35.63 -6.88
C ALA A 88 23.40 36.55 -7.50
N THR A 89 23.40 36.67 -8.82
CA THR A 89 23.83 37.90 -9.49
C THR A 89 22.66 38.32 -10.36
N PHE A 90 21.79 39.11 -9.74
CA PHE A 90 20.77 39.88 -10.42
C PHE A 90 21.47 40.79 -11.42
N SER A 91 21.13 40.63 -12.69
CA SER A 91 21.59 41.46 -13.80
C SER A 91 21.40 42.94 -13.46
N LEU A 92 22.49 43.71 -13.43
CA LEU A 92 22.44 45.17 -13.34
C LEU A 92 21.70 45.71 -14.58
N PRO A 93 20.67 46.55 -14.45
CA PRO A 93 20.22 47.37 -15.55
C PRO A 93 21.17 48.56 -15.67
N SER A 94 21.74 48.71 -16.87
CA SER A 94 22.47 49.88 -17.32
C SER A 94 21.56 51.10 -17.26
N PHE A 95 21.83 52.06 -16.38
CA PHE A 95 21.37 53.43 -16.58
C PHE A 95 22.46 54.41 -16.19
N ILE A 96 23.01 55.02 -17.24
CA ILE A 96 23.86 56.20 -17.21
C ILE A 96 22.99 57.38 -16.75
N GLN A 97 23.63 58.38 -16.14
CA GLN A 97 23.43 59.84 -16.26
C GLN A 97 23.32 60.51 -14.87
N PRO A 98 23.74 61.78 -14.71
CA PRO A 98 24.64 62.61 -15.55
C PRO A 98 26.03 62.81 -14.94
#